data_AF-A0A1H9F5Y7-F1
#
_entry.id   AF-A0A1H9F5Y7-F1
#
_cell.length_a   1.000
_cell.length_b   1.000
_cell.length_c   1.000
_cell.angle_alpha   90.00
_cell.angle_beta   90.00
_cell.angle_gamma   90.00
#
_symmetry.space_group_name_H-M   'P 1'
#
loop_
_entity.id
_entity.type
_entity.pdbx_description
1 polymer ?
#
loop_
_entity_poly.entity_id
_entity_poly.type
_entity_poly.pdbx_seq_one_letter_code
_entity_poly.pdbx_strand_id
1 'polypeptide(L)'
;MRISFSALLLFFCFGLAHTQSCKSAPSVVSDLNGEISRILKAKGCTPNNFPQCLSNPSTYLYLTDQMVKFWNRKSSSWATIGPRRLNFGKWEQGRIVSSGGRMYISSVPSNKSKLTVNIRELDGKGKTSYVICKVNRNGTYTKLKTGWFNEVNSQKSNKRETRSHTLSGVKGHLISIHFDGKSVGNTFQYKVKVE
;
A
#
# COMPACT_ATOMS: atom_id res chain seq x y z
N MET A 1 -57.51 -0.98 35.55
CA MET A 1 -56.96 -1.44 34.25
C MET A 1 -55.79 -0.53 33.90
N ARG A 2 -54.54 -0.93 34.16
CA ARG A 2 -53.34 -0.11 33.95
C ARG A 2 -52.59 -0.65 32.73
N ILE A 3 -52.41 0.21 31.72
CA ILE A 3 -51.70 -0.08 30.48
C ILE A 3 -50.23 0.21 30.72
N SER A 4 -49.38 -0.80 30.60
CA SER A 4 -47.92 -0.68 30.71
C SER A 4 -47.32 -0.69 29.30
N PHE A 5 -46.81 0.45 28.84
CA PHE A 5 -46.05 0.56 27.60
C PHE A 5 -44.58 0.21 27.87
N SER A 6 -44.13 -0.94 27.37
CA SER A 6 -42.70 -1.28 27.31
C SER A 6 -42.07 -0.62 26.09
N ALA A 7 -41.22 0.38 26.30
CA ALA A 7 -40.37 0.94 25.26
C ALA A 7 -39.16 0.03 25.02
N LEU A 8 -39.10 -0.59 23.85
CA LEU A 8 -38.00 -1.41 23.39
C LEU A 8 -36.87 -0.49 22.88
N LEU A 9 -35.83 -0.29 23.68
CA LEU A 9 -34.61 0.42 23.30
C LEU A 9 -33.76 -0.47 22.37
N LEU A 10 -33.88 -0.24 21.06
CA LEU A 10 -32.96 -0.76 20.05
C LEU A 10 -31.61 -0.04 20.17
N PHE A 11 -30.68 -0.66 20.89
CA PHE A 11 -29.26 -0.29 20.83
C PHE A 11 -28.70 -0.66 19.44
N PHE A 12 -28.72 0.31 18.53
CA PHE A 12 -27.90 0.27 17.32
C PHE A 12 -26.43 0.34 17.73
N CYS A 13 -25.78 -0.82 17.83
CA CYS A 13 -24.33 -0.91 17.83
C CYS A 13 -23.81 -0.39 16.49
N PHE A 14 -23.51 0.91 16.42
CA PHE A 14 -22.66 1.47 15.39
C PHE A 14 -21.28 0.83 15.51
N GLY A 15 -21.05 -0.22 14.74
CA GLY A 15 -19.71 -0.74 14.48
C GLY A 15 -18.88 0.40 13.90
N LEU A 16 -17.91 0.90 14.68
CA LEU A 16 -16.88 1.81 14.20
C LEU A 16 -16.08 1.08 13.12
N ALA A 17 -16.49 1.24 11.86
CA ALA A 17 -15.73 0.83 10.71
C ALA A 17 -14.40 1.62 10.74
N HIS A 18 -13.36 1.02 11.31
CA HIS A 18 -11.99 1.52 11.17
C HIS A 18 -11.66 1.51 9.69
N THR A 19 -11.83 2.66 9.04
CA THR A 19 -11.48 2.82 7.63
C THR A 19 -9.97 2.61 7.52
N GLN A 20 -9.57 1.49 6.93
CA GLN A 20 -8.15 1.24 6.63
C GLN A 20 -7.64 2.44 5.81
N SER A 21 -6.77 3.24 6.41
CA SER A 21 -6.37 4.53 5.85
C SER A 21 -5.23 4.36 4.85
N CYS A 22 -5.38 4.99 3.69
CA CYS A 22 -4.32 5.12 2.70
C CYS A 22 -3.25 6.14 3.09
N LYS A 23 -3.60 7.11 3.95
CA LYS A 23 -2.77 8.29 4.16
C LYS A 23 -1.68 7.99 5.16
N SER A 24 -0.47 7.80 4.64
CA SER A 24 0.68 7.48 5.45
C SER A 24 1.98 7.79 4.71
N ALA A 25 2.91 8.44 5.42
CA ALA A 25 4.17 8.97 4.90
C ALA A 25 4.03 10.05 3.78
N PRO A 26 3.25 11.14 4.01
CA PRO A 26 3.08 12.21 3.02
C PRO A 26 4.40 12.92 2.67
N SER A 27 5.33 13.05 3.61
CA SER A 27 6.66 13.62 3.35
C SER A 27 7.48 12.76 2.38
N VAL A 28 7.45 11.43 2.54
CA VAL A 28 8.12 10.50 1.62
C VAL A 28 7.51 10.58 0.23
N VAL A 29 6.18 10.58 0.11
CA VAL A 29 5.51 10.75 -1.19
C VAL A 29 5.84 12.10 -1.83
N SER A 30 5.90 13.17 -1.04
CA SER A 30 6.26 14.50 -1.54
C SER A 30 7.69 14.52 -2.06
N ASP A 31 8.65 13.98 -1.31
CA ASP A 31 10.06 13.82 -1.73
C ASP A 31 10.17 13.01 -3.02
N LEU A 32 9.50 11.84 -3.10
CA LEU A 32 9.49 11.00 -4.31
C LEU A 32 8.90 11.74 -5.50
N ASN A 33 7.75 12.39 -5.32
CA ASN A 33 7.11 13.14 -6.38
C ASN A 33 7.98 14.31 -6.85
N GLY A 34 8.60 15.06 -5.94
CA GLY A 34 9.56 16.11 -6.27
C GLY A 34 10.71 15.60 -7.14
N GLU A 35 11.35 14.51 -6.73
CA GLU A 35 12.49 13.95 -7.45
C GLU A 35 12.11 13.37 -8.83
N ILE A 36 10.99 12.64 -8.93
CA ILE A 36 10.49 12.14 -10.21
C ILE A 36 10.22 13.31 -11.17
N SER A 37 9.67 14.42 -10.67
CA SER A 37 9.39 15.60 -11.50
C SER A 37 10.69 16.19 -12.03
N ARG A 38 11.71 16.31 -11.17
CA ARG A 38 13.04 16.81 -11.54
C ARG A 38 13.68 15.94 -12.63
N ILE A 39 13.67 14.62 -12.44
CA ILE A 39 14.27 13.67 -13.39
C ILE A 39 13.55 13.67 -14.73
N LEU A 40 12.22 13.63 -14.73
CA LEU A 40 11.43 13.63 -15.96
C LEU A 40 11.59 14.94 -16.74
N LYS A 41 11.60 16.09 -16.06
CA LYS A 41 11.88 17.39 -16.70
C LYS A 41 13.26 17.42 -17.36
N ALA A 42 14.28 16.88 -16.70
CA ALA A 42 15.62 16.76 -17.27
C ALA A 42 15.70 15.84 -18.51
N LYS A 43 14.67 15.02 -18.75
CA LYS A 43 14.49 14.18 -19.95
C LYS A 43 13.55 14.79 -20.99
N GLY A 44 13.19 16.07 -20.86
CA GLY A 44 12.30 16.77 -21.80
C GLY A 44 10.81 16.47 -21.60
N CYS A 45 10.44 15.84 -20.48
CA CYS A 45 9.04 15.58 -20.18
C CYS A 45 8.38 16.82 -19.54
N THR A 46 7.13 17.06 -19.89
CA THR A 46 6.26 18.09 -19.31
C THR A 46 5.12 17.43 -18.54
N PRO A 47 4.51 18.09 -17.54
CA PRO A 47 3.40 17.51 -16.79
C PRO A 47 2.29 16.91 -17.66
N ASN A 48 2.03 17.50 -18.83
CA ASN A 48 1.01 17.05 -19.79
C ASN A 48 1.38 15.76 -20.52
N ASN A 49 2.68 15.46 -20.71
CA ASN A 49 3.13 14.25 -21.42
C ASN A 49 3.80 13.21 -20.50
N PHE A 50 3.81 13.42 -19.18
CA PHE A 50 4.43 12.50 -18.22
C PHE A 50 3.97 11.05 -18.38
N PRO A 51 2.66 10.71 -18.49
CA PRO A 51 2.25 9.33 -18.72
C PRO A 51 2.84 8.72 -19.99
N GLN A 52 3.08 9.54 -21.03
CA GLN A 52 3.70 9.09 -22.26
C GLN A 52 5.21 8.88 -22.10
N CYS A 53 5.89 9.77 -21.38
CA CYS A 53 7.30 9.58 -21.03
C CYS A 53 7.57 8.29 -20.26
N LEU A 54 6.64 7.85 -19.40
CA LEU A 54 6.75 6.57 -18.70
C LEU A 54 6.63 5.36 -19.62
N SER A 55 6.01 5.51 -20.81
CA SER A 55 5.94 4.45 -21.82
C SER A 55 7.28 4.23 -22.54
N ASN A 56 8.16 5.24 -22.55
CA ASN A 56 9.47 5.12 -23.19
C ASN A 56 10.39 4.25 -22.32
N PRO A 57 10.88 3.09 -22.80
CA PRO A 57 11.67 2.17 -21.98
C PRO A 57 12.98 2.76 -21.47
N SER A 58 13.71 3.53 -22.29
CA SER A 58 15.00 4.11 -21.87
C SER A 58 14.80 5.20 -20.83
N THR A 59 13.78 6.05 -20.98
CA THR A 59 13.38 7.04 -19.97
C THR A 59 12.95 6.37 -18.68
N TYR A 60 12.14 5.32 -18.75
CA TYR A 60 11.63 4.62 -17.56
C TYR A 60 12.73 3.85 -16.81
N LEU A 61 13.66 3.21 -17.53
CA LEU A 61 14.83 2.56 -16.95
C LEU A 61 15.74 3.59 -16.25
N TYR A 62 16.01 4.72 -16.91
CA TYR A 62 16.79 5.81 -16.32
C TYR A 62 16.11 6.38 -15.07
N LEU A 63 14.81 6.66 -15.13
CA LEU A 63 14.03 7.11 -13.98
C LEU A 63 14.12 6.10 -12.83
N THR A 64 13.99 4.81 -13.13
CA THR A 64 14.09 3.75 -12.13
C THR A 64 15.45 3.75 -11.44
N ASP A 65 16.56 3.74 -12.19
CA ASP A 65 17.91 3.81 -11.62
C ASP A 65 18.10 5.03 -10.71
N GLN A 66 17.71 6.22 -11.18
CA GLN A 66 17.84 7.45 -10.42
C GLN A 66 16.98 7.45 -9.15
N MET A 67 15.75 6.93 -9.23
CA MET A 67 14.88 6.85 -8.06
C MET A 67 15.33 5.80 -7.04
N VAL A 68 15.99 4.72 -7.46
CA VAL A 68 16.65 3.79 -6.54
C VAL A 68 17.79 4.48 -5.79
N LYS A 69 18.64 5.22 -6.52
CA LYS A 69 19.72 6.01 -5.92
C LYS A 69 19.18 7.05 -4.94
N PHE A 70 18.14 7.78 -5.33
CA PHE A 70 17.46 8.75 -4.46
C PHE A 70 16.89 8.10 -3.21
N TRP A 71 16.17 6.99 -3.35
CA TRP A 71 15.62 6.25 -2.22
C TRP A 71 16.72 5.83 -1.25
N ASN A 72 17.82 5.26 -1.74
CA ASN A 72 18.91 4.81 -0.89
C ASN A 72 19.62 5.95 -0.16
N ARG A 73 19.70 7.15 -0.74
CA ARG A 73 20.23 8.35 -0.06
C ARG A 73 19.29 8.86 1.03
N LYS A 74 17.98 8.81 0.79
CA LYS A 74 16.96 9.39 1.68
C LYS A 74 16.45 8.41 2.74
N SER A 75 16.67 7.10 2.56
CA SER A 75 16.15 6.06 3.46
C SER A 75 16.61 6.24 4.91
N SER A 76 17.83 6.75 5.14
CA SER A 76 18.32 7.11 6.47
C SER A 76 17.56 8.29 7.09
N SER A 77 17.23 9.31 6.29
CA SER A 77 16.48 10.50 6.71
C SER A 77 14.99 10.23 6.96
N TRP A 78 14.44 9.17 6.38
CA TRP A 78 13.03 8.78 6.59
C TRP A 78 12.79 7.92 7.85
N ALA A 79 13.83 7.75 8.69
CA ALA A 79 13.91 7.14 10.04
C ALA A 79 13.14 5.81 10.28
N THR A 80 13.88 4.81 10.78
CA THR A 80 13.58 3.52 11.48
C THR A 80 12.26 2.75 11.24
N ILE A 81 11.11 3.40 11.10
CA ILE A 81 9.78 2.81 10.82
C ILE A 81 9.13 3.47 9.58
N GLY A 82 9.93 4.09 8.71
CA GLY A 82 9.47 4.62 7.42
C GLY A 82 8.97 3.52 6.46
N PRO A 83 8.27 3.91 5.38
CA PRO A 83 7.87 2.97 4.34
C PRO A 83 9.08 2.29 3.73
N ARG A 84 8.90 1.02 3.34
CA ARG A 84 9.89 0.27 2.57
C ARG A 84 9.70 0.53 1.08
N ARG A 85 10.78 0.41 0.31
CA ARG A 85 10.69 0.52 -1.15
C ARG A 85 9.92 -0.67 -1.69
N LEU A 86 8.96 -0.41 -2.57
CA LEU A 86 8.30 -1.42 -3.37
C LEU A 86 8.95 -1.47 -4.76
N ASN A 87 9.55 -2.60 -5.10
CA ASN A 87 10.10 -2.82 -6.43
C ASN A 87 9.13 -3.61 -7.29
N PHE A 88 8.69 -3.02 -8.40
CA PHE A 88 7.88 -3.76 -9.38
C PHE A 88 8.63 -5.01 -9.85
N GLY A 89 7.90 -6.12 -9.96
CA GLY A 89 8.43 -7.42 -10.36
C GLY A 89 9.21 -8.18 -9.27
N LYS A 90 9.44 -7.61 -8.08
CA LYS A 90 10.15 -8.29 -6.98
C LYS A 90 9.23 -8.63 -5.81
N TRP A 91 9.55 -9.74 -5.15
CA TRP A 91 8.91 -10.09 -3.88
C TRP A 91 9.56 -9.31 -2.74
N GLU A 92 8.76 -8.57 -1.99
CA GLU A 92 9.15 -7.95 -0.73
C GLU A 92 8.58 -8.78 0.41
N GLN A 93 9.41 -9.07 1.43
CA GLN A 93 9.00 -9.84 2.60
C GLN A 93 8.81 -8.94 3.82
N GLY A 94 7.81 -9.28 4.63
CA GLY A 94 7.51 -8.55 5.85
C GLY A 94 6.99 -9.45 6.97
N ARG A 95 7.21 -8.97 8.19
CA ARG A 95 6.62 -9.50 9.41
C ARG A 95 5.88 -8.38 10.14
N ILE A 96 4.63 -8.64 10.48
CA ILE A 96 3.82 -7.86 11.41
C ILE A 96 3.90 -8.53 12.77
N VAL A 97 4.15 -7.73 13.81
CA VAL A 97 4.22 -8.20 15.20
C VAL A 97 3.19 -7.43 16.00
N SER A 98 2.33 -8.16 16.72
CA SER A 98 1.26 -7.60 17.52
C SER A 98 0.39 -6.62 16.69
N SER A 99 0.10 -5.44 17.21
CA SER A 99 -0.60 -4.34 16.54
C SER A 99 0.27 -3.46 15.62
N GLY A 100 1.47 -3.92 15.27
CA GLY A 100 2.39 -3.15 14.43
C GLY A 100 1.90 -2.99 12.98
N GLY A 101 2.56 -2.12 12.23
CA GLY A 101 2.29 -1.86 10.83
C GLY A 101 3.50 -2.04 9.92
N ARG A 102 3.26 -2.24 8.63
CA ARG A 102 4.31 -2.21 7.60
C ARG A 102 3.80 -1.61 6.31
N MET A 103 4.59 -0.71 5.75
CA MET A 103 4.26 0.00 4.52
C MET A 103 5.26 -0.27 3.43
N TYR A 104 4.77 -0.29 2.19
CA TYR A 104 5.58 -0.25 0.99
C TYR A 104 5.11 0.87 0.08
N ILE A 105 6.03 1.61 -0.53
CA ILE A 105 5.73 2.63 -1.54
C ILE A 105 6.66 2.39 -2.73
N SER A 106 6.11 2.41 -3.95
CA SER A 106 6.94 2.29 -5.15
C SER A 106 7.86 3.49 -5.31
N SER A 107 9.12 3.27 -5.67
CA SER A 107 10.07 4.37 -5.90
C SER A 107 9.83 5.10 -7.22
N VAL A 108 9.09 4.47 -8.14
CA VAL A 108 8.69 5.03 -9.44
C VAL A 108 7.19 4.88 -9.64
N PRO A 109 6.55 5.75 -10.45
CA PRO A 109 5.16 5.59 -10.82
C PRO A 109 5.00 4.39 -11.77
N SER A 110 3.85 3.75 -11.79
CA SER A 110 3.57 2.68 -12.76
C SER A 110 3.66 3.20 -14.20
N ASN A 111 4.36 2.47 -15.07
CA ASN A 111 4.27 2.67 -16.52
C ASN A 111 3.12 1.89 -17.18
N LYS A 112 2.45 0.99 -16.47
CA LYS A 112 1.33 0.18 -16.96
C LYS A 112 -0.03 0.72 -16.49
N SER A 113 -1.05 0.55 -17.32
CA SER A 113 -2.45 0.90 -16.98
C SER A 113 -3.08 -0.04 -15.96
N LYS A 114 -2.62 -1.30 -15.94
CA LYS A 114 -3.00 -2.33 -14.98
C LYS A 114 -1.76 -2.90 -14.29
N LEU A 115 -1.92 -3.25 -13.02
CA LEU A 115 -0.92 -3.97 -12.22
C LEU A 115 -1.62 -5.06 -11.42
N THR A 116 -0.95 -6.19 -11.21
CA THR A 116 -1.42 -7.25 -10.31
C THR A 116 -0.64 -7.20 -9.01
N VAL A 117 -1.35 -7.11 -7.89
CA VAL A 117 -0.76 -7.22 -6.54
C VAL A 117 -1.03 -8.61 -6.00
N ASN A 118 0.04 -9.35 -5.72
CA ASN A 118 -0.02 -10.65 -5.09
C ASN A 118 0.50 -10.55 -3.66
N ILE A 119 -0.30 -10.98 -2.69
CA ILE A 119 0.07 -11.05 -1.28
C ILE A 119 -0.06 -12.52 -0.86
N ARG A 120 1.02 -13.11 -0.34
CA ARG A 120 1.01 -14.47 0.16
C ARG A 120 1.36 -14.48 1.64
N GLU A 121 0.52 -15.13 2.42
CA GLU A 121 0.86 -15.53 3.77
C GLU A 121 1.98 -16.57 3.74
N LEU A 122 2.94 -16.40 4.64
CA LEU A 122 4.06 -17.31 4.82
C LEU A 122 3.93 -18.08 6.14
N ASP A 123 3.55 -17.39 7.21
CA ASP A 123 3.45 -17.94 8.56
C ASP A 123 2.72 -16.98 9.52
N GLY A 124 2.37 -17.47 10.71
CA GLY A 124 1.73 -16.71 11.78
C GLY A 124 0.22 -16.86 11.82
N LYS A 125 -0.40 -16.29 12.85
CA LYS A 125 -1.86 -16.33 13.09
C LYS A 125 -2.45 -14.95 13.41
N GLY A 126 -1.63 -13.90 13.34
CA GLY A 126 -2.06 -12.54 13.61
C GLY A 126 -3.08 -12.07 12.58
N LYS A 127 -4.26 -11.64 13.03
CA LYS A 127 -5.25 -10.95 12.19
C LYS A 127 -4.58 -9.73 11.58
N THR A 128 -4.49 -9.69 10.26
CA THR A 128 -3.77 -8.63 9.55
C THR A 128 -4.64 -8.06 8.45
N SER A 129 -4.74 -6.75 8.45
CA SER A 129 -5.46 -5.97 7.45
C SER A 129 -4.49 -5.44 6.41
N TYR A 130 -4.90 -5.31 5.16
CA TYR A 130 -4.12 -4.59 4.14
C TYR A 130 -4.98 -3.61 3.35
N VAL A 131 -4.37 -2.50 2.95
CA VAL A 131 -4.93 -1.52 2.03
C VAL A 131 -3.93 -1.21 0.92
N ILE A 132 -4.43 -1.18 -0.32
CA ILE A 132 -3.67 -0.86 -1.52
C ILE A 132 -4.21 0.44 -2.08
N CYS A 133 -3.33 1.40 -2.32
CA CYS A 133 -3.66 2.74 -2.79
C CYS A 133 -2.78 3.13 -3.97
N LYS A 134 -3.33 3.95 -4.86
CA LYS A 134 -2.52 4.74 -5.80
C LYS A 134 -2.33 6.14 -5.25
N VAL A 135 -1.20 6.75 -5.56
CA VAL A 135 -0.88 8.11 -5.15
C VAL A 135 -0.52 8.92 -6.38
N ASN A 136 -1.25 10.02 -6.60
CA ASN A 136 -0.98 10.90 -7.72
C ASN A 136 0.21 11.85 -7.42
N ARG A 137 0.55 12.68 -8.40
CA ARG A 137 1.66 13.64 -8.33
C ARG A 137 1.48 14.73 -7.27
N ASN A 138 0.24 15.02 -6.90
CA ASN A 138 -0.12 16.01 -5.89
C ASN A 138 -0.13 15.39 -4.48
N GLY A 139 0.26 14.12 -4.34
CA GLY A 139 0.23 13.40 -3.06
C GLY A 139 -1.17 12.98 -2.62
N THR A 140 -2.18 13.05 -3.50
CA THR A 140 -3.52 12.55 -3.21
C THR A 140 -3.53 11.02 -3.31
N TYR A 141 -3.96 10.37 -2.24
CA TYR A 141 -4.12 8.93 -2.17
C TYR A 141 -5.54 8.55 -2.61
N THR A 142 -5.65 7.53 -3.45
CA THR A 142 -6.92 6.89 -3.80
C THR A 142 -6.85 5.43 -3.41
N LYS A 143 -7.78 5.01 -2.55
CA LYS A 143 -7.94 3.61 -2.16
C LYS A 143 -8.37 2.78 -3.36
N LEU A 144 -7.70 1.66 -3.60
CA LEU A 144 -8.00 0.73 -4.69
C LEU A 144 -8.59 -0.57 -4.17
N LYS A 145 -7.98 -1.15 -3.14
CA LYS A 145 -8.38 -2.43 -2.56
C LYS A 145 -8.09 -2.48 -1.08
N THR A 146 -8.85 -3.31 -0.39
CA THR A 146 -8.71 -3.62 1.04
C THR A 146 -8.93 -5.11 1.24
N GLY A 147 -8.42 -5.67 2.33
CA GLY A 147 -8.77 -7.03 2.73
C GLY A 147 -8.10 -7.45 4.02
N TRP A 148 -8.25 -8.73 4.33
CA TRP A 148 -7.87 -9.32 5.61
C TRP A 148 -7.28 -10.72 5.43
N PHE A 149 -6.36 -11.04 6.33
CA PHE A 149 -5.87 -12.39 6.63
C PHE A 149 -6.19 -12.70 8.08
N ASN A 150 -6.42 -13.99 8.38
CA ASN A 150 -6.64 -14.47 9.74
C ASN A 150 -7.79 -13.76 10.49
N GLU A 151 -8.82 -13.33 9.75
CA GLU A 151 -9.98 -12.65 10.31
C GLU A 151 -10.90 -13.61 11.06
N VAL A 152 -11.11 -14.81 10.50
CA VAL A 152 -11.90 -15.88 11.11
C VAL A 152 -11.02 -17.08 11.45
N ASN A 153 -11.46 -17.95 12.37
CA ASN A 153 -10.64 -19.04 12.87
C ASN A 153 -10.23 -20.06 11.78
N SER A 154 -11.08 -20.32 10.79
CA SER A 154 -10.74 -21.20 9.66
C SER A 154 -9.60 -20.65 8.78
N GLN A 155 -9.43 -19.33 8.72
CA GLN A 155 -8.29 -18.72 8.03
C GLN A 155 -7.00 -18.91 8.83
N LYS A 156 -7.06 -18.83 10.17
CA LYS A 156 -5.89 -19.04 11.06
C LYS A 156 -5.30 -20.45 10.98
N SER A 157 -6.08 -21.43 10.53
CA SER A 157 -5.61 -22.78 10.24
C SER A 157 -5.00 -22.92 8.84
N ASN A 158 -5.25 -21.99 7.93
CA ASN A 158 -4.69 -21.99 6.58
C ASN A 158 -3.32 -21.31 6.57
N LYS A 159 -2.25 -22.10 6.50
CA LYS A 159 -0.88 -21.57 6.63
C LYS A 159 -0.30 -20.90 5.37
N ARG A 160 -1.04 -20.86 4.23
CA ARG A 160 -0.48 -20.41 2.93
C ARG A 160 -1.50 -19.70 2.04
N GLU A 161 -2.39 -18.90 2.62
CA GLU A 161 -3.38 -18.14 1.85
C GLU A 161 -2.71 -17.14 0.89
N THR A 162 -3.27 -17.00 -0.31
CA THR A 162 -2.83 -16.01 -1.31
C THR A 162 -4.01 -15.11 -1.70
N ARG A 163 -3.76 -13.81 -1.73
CA ARG A 163 -4.68 -12.78 -2.25
C ARG A 163 -4.07 -12.16 -3.50
N SER A 164 -4.85 -12.11 -4.58
CA SER A 164 -4.45 -11.49 -5.84
C SER A 164 -5.44 -10.41 -6.24
N HIS A 165 -4.93 -9.23 -6.60
CA HIS A 165 -5.75 -8.07 -6.96
C HIS A 165 -5.25 -7.42 -8.25
N THR A 166 -6.11 -7.38 -9.27
CA THR A 166 -5.87 -6.55 -10.46
C THR A 166 -6.30 -5.12 -10.17
N LEU A 167 -5.35 -4.19 -10.32
CA LEU A 167 -5.55 -2.75 -10.19
C LEU A 167 -5.67 -2.13 -11.58
N SER A 168 -6.57 -1.17 -11.76
CA SER A 168 -6.76 -0.43 -13.01
C SER A 168 -6.55 1.07 -12.81
N GLY A 169 -6.19 1.78 -13.88
CA GLY A 169 -6.00 3.23 -13.85
C GLY A 169 -4.84 3.67 -12.95
N VAL A 170 -3.76 2.87 -12.93
CA VAL A 170 -2.59 3.06 -12.08
C VAL A 170 -1.39 3.69 -12.80
N LYS A 171 -1.44 3.82 -14.13
CA LYS A 171 -0.38 4.47 -14.91
C LYS A 171 -0.12 5.89 -14.40
N GLY A 172 1.14 6.25 -14.22
CA GLY A 172 1.55 7.56 -13.70
C GLY A 172 1.40 7.75 -12.19
N HIS A 173 0.96 6.71 -11.45
CA HIS A 173 0.77 6.79 -10.00
C HIS A 173 1.81 5.93 -9.26
N LEU A 174 2.21 6.39 -8.08
CA LEU A 174 2.92 5.54 -7.12
C LEU A 174 1.93 4.53 -6.53
N ILE A 175 2.40 3.34 -6.19
CA ILE A 175 1.62 2.32 -5.48
C ILE A 175 2.06 2.29 -4.03
N SER A 176 1.10 2.41 -3.12
CA SER A 176 1.31 2.23 -1.68
C SER A 176 0.53 1.02 -1.18
N ILE A 177 1.17 0.19 -0.36
CA ILE A 177 0.55 -0.96 0.29
C ILE A 177 0.84 -0.87 1.78
N HIS A 178 -0.20 -0.87 2.59
CA HIS A 178 -0.08 -0.79 4.04
C HIS A 178 -0.72 -2.03 4.68
N PHE A 179 0.05 -2.70 5.53
CA PHE A 179 -0.34 -3.83 6.36
C PHE A 179 -0.43 -3.38 7.82
N ASP A 180 -1.47 -3.82 8.52
CA ASP A 180 -1.76 -3.39 9.89
C ASP A 180 -2.26 -4.58 10.71
N GLY A 181 -1.53 -4.91 11.78
CA GLY A 181 -1.83 -6.01 12.69
C GLY A 181 -2.96 -5.64 13.65
N LYS A 182 -3.91 -6.57 13.85
CA LYS A 182 -5.07 -6.41 14.74
C LYS A 182 -5.13 -7.47 15.84
N SER A 183 -4.01 -8.14 16.12
CA SER A 183 -3.93 -9.15 17.18
C SER A 183 -2.78 -8.81 18.11
N VAL A 184 -3.04 -8.75 19.40
CA VAL A 184 -1.99 -8.58 20.42
C VAL A 184 -1.20 -9.89 20.54
N GLY A 185 0.13 -9.79 20.63
CA GLY A 185 1.02 -10.91 20.90
C GLY A 185 1.22 -11.93 19.77
N ASN A 186 0.49 -11.79 18.65
CA ASN A 186 0.62 -12.68 17.50
C ASN A 186 1.43 -12.05 16.37
N THR A 187 2.01 -12.88 15.51
CA THR A 187 2.74 -12.43 14.32
C THR A 187 2.04 -12.84 13.04
N PHE A 188 2.34 -12.13 11.95
CA PHE A 188 1.95 -12.49 10.58
C PHE A 188 3.13 -12.22 9.64
N GLN A 189 3.59 -13.25 8.95
CA GLN A 189 4.67 -13.20 7.97
C GLN A 189 4.09 -13.31 6.57
N TYR A 190 4.56 -12.50 5.65
CA TYR A 190 4.05 -12.46 4.29
C TYR A 190 5.14 -12.09 3.27
N LYS A 191 4.80 -12.31 2.00
CA LYS A 191 5.47 -11.67 0.87
C LYS A 191 4.47 -10.97 -0.02
N VAL A 192 4.88 -9.85 -0.61
CA VAL A 192 4.08 -9.04 -1.53
C VAL A 192 4.85 -8.75 -2.81
N LYS A 193 4.19 -8.82 -3.97
CA LYS A 193 4.75 -8.49 -5.29
C LYS A 193 3.73 -7.67 -6.07
N VAL A 194 4.22 -6.71 -6.85
CA VAL A 194 3.41 -5.95 -7.81
C VAL A 194 4.00 -6.09 -9.21
N GLU A 195 3.20 -6.50 -10.19
CA GLU A 195 3.66 -6.81 -11.56
C GLU A 195 2.75 -6.28 -12.68
#